data_AF-A0AB38BVN8-F1
#
_entry.id   AF-A0AB38BVN8-F1
#
_cell.length_a   1.000
_cell.length_b   1.000
_cell.length_c   1.000
_cell.angle_alpha   90.00
_cell.angle_beta   90.00
_cell.angle_gamma   90.00
#
_symmetry.space_group_name_H-M   'P 1'
#
loop_
_entity.id
_entity.type
_entity.pdbx_description
1 polymer ?
#
loop_
_entity_poly.entity_id
_entity_poly.type
_entity_poly.pdbx_seq_one_letter_code
_entity_poly.pdbx_strand_id
1 'polypeptide(L)'
;MSLAGIHYPDTDAFFGDTGITDATEQLRKRGWLVEDNKVFMAGYYRSAADMVVKWALSDSLHCNVEVAEWFPSPEARSRLLELLNIGKPKLWELSRLQKVEAWLSSQ
;
A
#
# COMPACT_ATOMS: atom_id res chain seq x y z
N MET A 1 6.96 15.08 15.92
CA MET A 1 7.34 14.90 14.51
C MET A 1 6.88 13.50 14.13
N SER A 2 5.80 13.37 13.34
CA SER A 2 5.30 12.05 12.91
C SER A 2 6.04 11.67 11.63
N LEU A 3 6.91 10.68 11.69
CA LEU A 3 7.52 10.10 10.51
C LEU A 3 6.43 9.30 9.78
N ALA A 4 6.27 9.52 8.47
CA ALA A 4 5.37 8.70 7.67
C ALA A 4 5.75 7.21 7.87
N GLY A 5 4.81 6.41 8.40
CA GLY A 5 5.00 4.96 8.54
C GLY A 5 4.93 4.38 9.96
N ILE A 6 5.27 5.13 11.03
CA ILE A 6 5.33 4.56 12.40
C ILE A 6 3.94 4.11 12.91
N HIS A 7 2.87 4.71 12.37
CA HIS A 7 1.48 4.37 12.67
C HIS A 7 0.79 3.62 11.52
N TYR A 8 1.53 3.01 10.60
CA TYR A 8 0.97 2.08 9.64
C TYR A 8 1.05 0.66 10.19
N PRO A 9 -0.02 -0.15 10.03
CA PRO A 9 0.06 -1.56 10.36
C PRO A 9 1.14 -2.22 9.48
N ASP A 10 1.79 -3.23 10.04
CA ASP A 10 2.66 -4.09 9.25
C ASP A 10 1.80 -4.83 8.20
N THR A 11 2.05 -4.52 6.93
CA THR A 11 1.34 -5.10 5.78
C THR A 11 2.10 -6.24 5.12
N ASP A 12 3.23 -6.67 5.67
CA ASP A 12 4.00 -7.80 5.16
C ASP A 12 3.14 -9.08 5.08
N ALA A 13 2.31 -9.32 6.11
CA ALA A 13 1.36 -10.44 6.13
C ALA A 13 0.28 -10.39 5.02
N PHE A 14 0.11 -9.25 4.34
CA PHE A 14 -0.85 -9.09 3.24
C PHE A 14 -0.17 -9.18 1.87
N PHE A 15 1.03 -8.62 1.72
CA PHE A 15 1.64 -8.38 0.40
C PHE A 15 3.07 -8.93 0.28
N GLY A 16 3.70 -9.35 1.38
CA GLY A 16 5.13 -9.69 1.45
C GLY A 16 5.98 -8.54 0.90
N ASP A 17 6.97 -8.91 0.07
CA ASP A 17 7.85 -7.96 -0.63
C ASP A 17 7.21 -7.34 -1.88
N THR A 18 5.96 -7.66 -2.21
CA THR A 18 5.33 -7.18 -3.46
C THR A 18 5.22 -5.65 -3.46
N GLY A 19 5.77 -5.03 -4.51
CA GLY A 19 5.81 -3.59 -4.67
C GLY A 19 6.79 -2.86 -3.75
N ILE A 20 7.67 -3.58 -3.04
CA ILE A 20 8.86 -3.02 -2.39
C ILE A 20 9.99 -2.92 -3.42
N THR A 21 10.71 -1.80 -3.42
CA THR A 21 11.85 -1.57 -4.32
C THR A 21 13.10 -1.15 -3.54
N ASP A 22 14.26 -1.60 -3.98
CA ASP A 22 15.55 -1.13 -3.47
C ASP A 22 15.80 0.31 -4.00
N ALA A 23 15.80 1.26 -3.08
CA ALA A 23 16.00 2.68 -3.35
C ALA A 23 17.45 3.13 -3.09
N THR A 24 18.33 2.25 -2.61
CA THR A 24 19.69 2.56 -2.15
C THR A 24 20.47 3.35 -3.19
N GLU A 25 20.57 2.81 -4.40
CA GLU A 25 21.33 3.44 -5.49
C GLU A 25 20.68 4.74 -5.97
N GLN A 26 19.35 4.80 -5.96
CA GLN A 26 18.59 5.99 -6.36
C GLN A 26 18.77 7.15 -5.38
N LEU A 27 18.87 6.85 -4.09
CA LEU A 27 19.15 7.82 -3.04
C LEU A 27 20.62 8.26 -3.08
N ARG A 28 21.56 7.32 -3.24
CA ARG A 28 22.99 7.62 -3.40
C ARG A 28 23.25 8.57 -4.58
N LYS A 29 22.63 8.31 -5.74
CA LYS A 29 22.71 9.19 -6.92
C LYS A 29 22.19 10.61 -6.66
N ARG A 30 21.31 10.78 -5.68
CA ARG A 30 20.74 12.08 -5.27
C ARG A 30 21.52 12.74 -4.12
N GLY A 31 22.69 12.20 -3.76
CA GLY A 31 23.58 12.76 -2.74
C GLY A 31 23.23 12.39 -1.30
N TRP A 32 22.32 11.43 -1.09
CA TRP A 32 22.04 10.93 0.26
C TRP A 32 23.17 10.02 0.71
N LEU A 33 23.64 10.23 1.95
CA LEU A 33 24.55 9.32 2.62
C LEU A 33 23.75 8.09 3.05
N VAL A 34 23.76 7.06 2.21
CA VAL A 34 23.25 5.73 2.56
C VAL A 34 24.48 4.92 2.98
N GLU A 35 24.55 4.55 4.26
CA GLU A 35 25.61 3.68 4.80
C GLU A 35 25.55 2.28 4.13
N ASP A 36 26.31 1.30 4.63
CA ASP A 36 26.32 -0.08 4.09
C ASP A 36 24.96 -0.81 4.16
N ASN A 37 23.93 -0.17 4.74
CA ASN A 37 22.58 -0.69 4.82
C ASN A 37 21.77 -0.35 3.57
N LYS A 38 21.08 -1.36 3.02
CA LYS A 38 20.11 -1.16 1.94
C LYS A 38 18.89 -0.40 2.44
N VAL A 39 18.40 0.52 1.60
CA VAL A 39 17.16 1.25 1.83
C VAL A 39 16.11 0.74 0.87
N PHE A 40 15.01 0.22 1.42
CA PHE A 40 13.86 -0.25 0.66
C PHE A 40 12.70 0.72 0.82
N MET A 41 11.89 0.85 -0.23
CA MET A 41 10.71 1.72 -0.23
C MET A 41 9.50 1.00 -0.80
N ALA A 42 8.32 1.29 -0.26
CA ALA A 42 7.07 0.96 -0.90
C ALA A 42 6.90 1.81 -2.16
N GLY A 43 6.75 1.16 -3.32
CA GLY A 43 6.36 1.82 -4.56
C GLY A 43 4.95 2.42 -4.48
N TYR A 44 4.56 3.16 -5.52
CA TYR A 44 3.29 3.89 -5.53
C TYR A 44 2.06 3.01 -5.25
N TYR A 45 1.94 1.87 -5.94
CA TYR A 45 0.84 0.92 -5.76
C TYR A 45 0.86 0.28 -4.37
N ARG A 46 2.05 -0.07 -3.85
CA ARG A 46 2.21 -0.65 -2.51
C ARG A 46 1.80 0.33 -1.43
N SER A 47 2.27 1.58 -1.53
CA SER A 47 1.88 2.65 -0.61
C SER A 47 0.35 2.83 -0.58
N ALA A 48 -0.32 2.84 -1.74
CA ALA A 48 -1.79 2.93 -1.78
C ALA A 48 -2.47 1.70 -1.17
N ALA A 49 -1.98 0.50 -1.45
CA ALA A 49 -2.52 -0.73 -0.85
C ALA A 49 -2.34 -0.75 0.68
N ASP A 50 -1.21 -0.25 1.19
CA ASP A 50 -0.96 -0.11 2.63
C ASP A 50 -1.97 0.87 3.28
N MET A 51 -2.33 1.95 2.59
CA MET A 51 -3.38 2.89 3.02
C MET A 51 -4.75 2.24 3.07
N VAL A 52 -5.09 1.43 2.06
CA VAL A 52 -6.36 0.68 2.04
C VAL A 52 -6.40 -0.33 3.19
N VAL A 53 -5.32 -1.09 3.43
CA VAL A 53 -5.26 -2.07 4.53
C VAL A 53 -5.38 -1.35 5.88
N LYS A 54 -4.64 -0.26 6.08
CA LYS A 54 -4.75 0.55 7.31
C LYS A 54 -6.18 1.00 7.57
N TRP A 55 -6.86 1.49 6.54
CA TRP A 55 -8.25 1.89 6.65
C TRP A 55 -9.18 0.69 6.93
N ALA A 56 -8.97 -0.42 6.24
CA ALA A 56 -9.78 -1.63 6.37
C ALA A 56 -9.73 -2.21 7.79
N LEU A 57 -8.56 -2.14 8.44
CA LEU A 57 -8.35 -2.58 9.81
C LEU A 57 -8.90 -1.61 10.86
N SER A 58 -9.15 -0.36 10.50
CA SER A 58 -9.73 0.66 11.37
C SER A 58 -11.26 0.63 11.39
N ASP A 59 -11.86 1.37 12.32
CA ASP A 59 -13.31 1.58 12.37
C ASP A 59 -13.78 2.79 11.54
N SER A 60 -12.87 3.47 10.81
CA SER A 60 -13.23 4.58 9.94
C SER A 60 -14.14 4.12 8.80
N LEU A 61 -15.16 4.93 8.51
CA LEU A 61 -16.05 4.76 7.36
C LEU A 61 -15.42 5.25 6.04
N HIS A 62 -14.45 6.17 6.12
CA HIS A 62 -13.87 6.83 4.94
C HIS A 62 -12.44 6.37 4.71
N CYS A 63 -12.16 5.90 3.49
CA CYS A 63 -10.82 5.63 3.00
C CYS A 63 -10.26 6.89 2.34
N ASN A 64 -9.00 7.24 2.62
CA ASN A 64 -8.35 8.42 2.02
C ASN A 64 -7.80 8.16 0.61
N VAL A 65 -7.97 6.94 0.09
CA VAL A 65 -7.52 6.58 -1.26
C VAL A 65 -8.68 6.82 -2.21
N GLU A 66 -8.47 7.72 -3.17
CA GLU A 66 -9.41 8.02 -4.24
C GLU A 66 -8.91 7.33 -5.52
N VAL A 67 -9.42 6.13 -5.83
CA VAL A 67 -8.86 5.27 -6.89
C VAL A 67 -8.90 5.96 -8.25
N ALA A 68 -9.98 6.66 -8.57
CA ALA A 68 -10.15 7.32 -9.85
C ALA A 68 -9.18 8.50 -10.06
N GLU A 69 -8.85 9.22 -8.98
CA GLU A 69 -7.91 10.36 -8.98
C GLU A 69 -6.47 9.89 -9.01
N TRP A 70 -6.12 8.91 -8.16
CA TRP A 70 -4.75 8.44 -7.97
C TRP A 70 -4.31 7.51 -9.12
N PHE A 71 -5.24 6.71 -9.64
CA PHE A 71 -5.00 5.75 -10.72
C PHE A 71 -5.92 6.06 -11.90
N PRO A 72 -5.65 7.12 -12.68
CA PRO A 72 -6.59 7.60 -13.70
C PRO A 72 -6.72 6.66 -14.90
N SER A 73 -5.70 5.84 -15.20
CA SER A 73 -5.74 4.92 -16.34
C SER A 73 -6.29 3.53 -15.95
N PRO A 74 -6.97 2.81 -16.85
CA PRO A 74 -7.44 1.44 -16.61
C PRO A 74 -6.33 0.48 -16.20
N GLU A 75 -5.14 0.60 -16.78
CA GLU A 75 -3.98 -0.25 -16.49
C GLU A 75 -3.45 0.02 -15.08
N ALA A 76 -3.41 1.29 -14.67
CA ALA A 76 -3.03 1.68 -13.31
C ALA A 76 -4.02 1.13 -12.28
N ARG A 77 -5.33 1.24 -12.54
CA ARG A 77 -6.35 0.65 -11.66
C ARG A 77 -6.20 -0.86 -11.58
N SER A 78 -5.98 -1.53 -12.71
CA SER A 78 -5.81 -2.99 -12.77
C SER A 78 -4.63 -3.44 -11.91
N ARG A 79 -3.49 -2.75 -11.97
CA ARG A 79 -2.32 -3.07 -11.13
C ARG A 79 -2.58 -2.90 -9.63
N LEU A 80 -3.33 -1.86 -9.23
CA LEU A 80 -3.74 -1.71 -7.84
C LEU A 80 -4.64 -2.88 -7.41
N LEU A 81 -5.63 -3.22 -8.23
CA LEU A 81 -6.57 -4.31 -7.95
C LEU A 81 -5.87 -5.67 -7.86
N GLU A 82 -4.89 -5.94 -8.72
CA GLU A 82 -4.03 -7.12 -8.64
C GLU A 82 -3.31 -7.20 -7.29
N LEU A 83 -2.73 -6.09 -6.81
CA LEU A 83 -2.06 -6.05 -5.52
C LEU A 83 -3.06 -6.26 -4.36
N LEU A 84 -4.22 -5.61 -4.40
CA LEU A 84 -5.27 -5.82 -3.39
C LEU A 84 -5.80 -7.26 -3.39
N ASN A 85 -5.86 -7.92 -4.56
CA ASN A 85 -6.24 -9.32 -4.68
C ASN A 85 -5.27 -10.26 -3.92
N ILE A 86 -3.97 -9.95 -3.89
CA ILE A 86 -2.98 -10.71 -3.10
C ILE A 86 -3.32 -10.66 -1.60
N GLY A 87 -3.77 -9.50 -1.10
CA GLY A 87 -4.12 -9.32 0.31
C GLY A 87 -5.49 -9.86 0.72
N LYS A 88 -6.34 -10.28 -0.22
CA LYS A 88 -7.72 -10.74 0.07
C LYS A 88 -7.80 -11.90 1.07
N PRO A 89 -6.96 -12.97 0.99
CA PRO A 89 -7.02 -14.06 1.95
C PRO A 89 -6.85 -13.57 3.40
N LYS A 90 -5.87 -12.69 3.64
CA LYS A 90 -5.62 -12.13 4.97
C LYS A 90 -6.75 -11.21 5.44
N LEU A 91 -7.30 -10.40 4.53
CA LEU A 91 -8.49 -9.57 4.83
C LEU A 91 -9.73 -10.41 5.16
N TRP A 92 -9.88 -11.57 4.52
CA TRP A 92 -10.97 -12.51 4.81
C TRP A 92 -10.82 -13.12 6.19
N GLU A 93 -9.63 -13.62 6.54
CA GLU A 93 -9.32 -14.14 7.89
C GLU A 93 -9.65 -13.13 9.00
N LEU A 94 -9.41 -11.85 8.73
CA LEU A 94 -9.65 -10.75 9.67
C LEU A 94 -11.08 -10.18 9.61
N SER A 95 -11.99 -10.79 8.84
CA SER A 95 -13.37 -10.31 8.63
C SER A 95 -13.45 -8.86 8.11
N ARG A 96 -12.44 -8.42 7.36
CA ARG A 96 -12.37 -7.07 6.75
C ARG A 96 -12.55 -7.06 5.23
N LEU A 97 -12.56 -8.23 4.57
CA LEU A 97 -12.67 -8.32 3.12
C LEU A 97 -13.93 -7.62 2.57
N GLN A 98 -15.10 -7.86 3.17
CA GLN A 98 -16.36 -7.26 2.70
C GLN A 98 -16.33 -5.73 2.75
N LYS A 99 -15.68 -5.14 3.76
CA LYS A 99 -15.50 -3.69 3.86
C LYS A 99 -14.71 -3.14 2.67
N VAL A 100 -13.63 -3.83 2.27
CA VAL A 100 -12.80 -3.43 1.13
C VAL A 100 -13.53 -3.62 -0.19
N GLU A 101 -14.26 -4.72 -0.38
CA GLU A 101 -15.00 -4.99 -1.62
C GLU A 101 -16.16 -4.01 -1.82
N ALA A 102 -16.86 -3.66 -0.75
CA ALA A 102 -17.93 -2.65 -0.79
C ALA A 102 -17.37 -1.27 -1.17
N TRP A 103 -16.23 -0.87 -0.60
CA TRP A 103 -15.55 0.38 -0.97
C TRP A 103 -15.06 0.37 -2.40
N LEU A 104 -14.40 -0.70 -2.86
CA LEU A 104 -13.95 -0.84 -4.25
C LEU A 104 -15.10 -0.74 -5.26
N SER A 105 -16.28 -1.26 -4.90
CA SER A 105 -17.47 -1.19 -5.75
C SER A 105 -18.09 0.21 -5.80
N SER A 106 -17.71 1.12 -4.89
CA SER A 106 -18.17 2.50 -4.86
C SER A 106 -17.15 3.49 -5.45
N GLN A 107 -16.02 3.01 -5.98
CA GLN A 107 -14.97 3.83 -6.61
C GLN A 107 -15.27 4.16 -8.07
#